data_AF-A0A4R8FX15-F1
#
_entry.id   AF-A0A4R8FX15-F1
#
_cell.length_a   1.000
_cell.length_b   1.000
_cell.length_c   1.000
_cell.angle_alpha   90.00
_cell.angle_beta   90.00
_cell.angle_gamma   90.00
#
_symmetry.space_group_name_H-M   'P 1'
#
loop_
_entity.id
_entity.type
_entity.pdbx_description
1 polymer ?
#
loop_
_entity_poly.entity_id
_entity_poly.type
_entity_poly.pdbx_seq_one_letter_code
_entity_poly.pdbx_strand_id
1 'polypeptide(L)'
;MASDDRKASLPLTLDDIDASAWGELANATDDPQSGFRYLTLCSVDAESKPQARMVVLRDVDKSTRTLTFHTDIAVPSGWSYSETLT
;
A
#
# COMPACT_ATOMS: atom_id res chain seq x y z
N MET A 1 -18.43 -21.67 41.26
CA MET A 1 -17.54 -20.49 41.22
C MET A 1 -16.51 -20.74 40.12
N ALA A 2 -16.86 -20.45 38.87
CA ALA A 2 -15.92 -20.46 37.76
C ALA A 2 -15.63 -19.00 37.46
N SER A 3 -14.39 -18.57 37.73
CA SER A 3 -13.92 -17.23 37.44
C SER A 3 -13.96 -17.04 35.92
N ASP A 4 -14.86 -16.17 35.47
CA ASP A 4 -14.96 -15.68 34.10
C ASP A 4 -13.81 -14.69 33.87
N ASP A 5 -12.60 -15.21 33.64
CA ASP A 5 -11.42 -14.43 33.23
C ASP A 5 -11.46 -14.09 31.73
N ARG A 6 -12.61 -13.59 31.25
CA ARG A 6 -12.62 -12.76 30.06
C ARG A 6 -11.97 -11.43 30.43
N LYS A 7 -10.63 -11.37 30.38
CA LYS A 7 -9.93 -10.10 30.26
C LYS A 7 -10.60 -9.35 29.12
N ALA A 8 -11.42 -8.37 29.45
CA ALA A 8 -11.97 -7.46 28.47
C ALA A 8 -10.77 -6.79 27.80
N SER A 9 -10.47 -7.19 26.56
CA SER A 9 -9.57 -6.43 25.71
C SER A 9 -10.18 -5.05 25.60
N LEU A 10 -9.48 -4.03 26.10
CA LEU A 10 -9.89 -2.65 25.89
C LEU A 10 -10.05 -2.43 24.38
N PRO A 11 -11.07 -1.67 23.94
CA PRO A 11 -11.25 -1.39 22.52
C PRO A 11 -9.98 -0.72 21.99
N LEU A 12 -9.48 -1.21 20.85
CA LEU A 12 -8.33 -0.61 20.17
C LEU A 12 -8.62 0.85 19.85
N THR A 13 -7.66 1.72 20.15
CA THR A 13 -7.75 3.13 19.77
C THR A 13 -7.46 3.29 18.27
N LEU A 14 -7.80 4.45 17.69
CA LEU A 14 -7.42 4.75 16.31
C LEU A 14 -5.90 4.77 16.13
N ASP A 15 -5.16 5.20 17.15
CA ASP A 15 -3.69 5.21 17.14
C ASP A 15 -3.13 3.79 17.14
N ASP A 16 -3.73 2.86 17.89
CA ASP A 16 -3.35 1.45 17.87
C ASP A 16 -3.59 0.82 16.50
N ILE A 17 -4.74 1.13 15.88
CA ILE A 17 -5.09 0.63 14.54
C ILE A 17 -4.13 1.18 13.50
N ASP A 18 -3.84 2.48 13.54
CA ASP A 18 -2.89 3.12 12.63
C ASP A 18 -1.48 2.52 12.78
N ALA A 19 -0.99 2.40 14.02
CA ALA A 19 0.32 1.80 14.28
C ALA A 19 0.40 0.34 13.80
N SER A 20 -0.66 -0.45 14.03
CA SER A 20 -0.75 -1.83 13.58
C SER A 20 -0.77 -1.94 12.05
N ALA A 21 -1.60 -1.15 11.37
CA ALA A 21 -1.73 -1.18 9.91
C ALA A 21 -0.41 -0.83 9.21
N TRP A 22 0.27 0.22 9.67
CA TRP A 22 1.59 0.57 9.15
C TRP A 22 2.67 -0.44 9.54
N GLY A 23 2.51 -1.13 10.68
CA GLY A 23 3.29 -2.30 11.06
C GLY A 23 3.20 -3.43 10.04
N GLU A 24 1.98 -3.84 9.70
CA GLU A 24 1.71 -4.93 8.74
C GLU A 24 2.24 -4.60 7.34
N LEU A 25 2.04 -3.37 6.87
CA LEU A 25 2.56 -2.92 5.58
C LEU A 25 4.09 -2.98 5.52
N ALA A 26 4.78 -2.50 6.56
CA ALA A 26 6.23 -2.55 6.60
C ALA A 26 6.77 -3.99 6.67
N ASN A 27 6.14 -4.88 7.44
CA ASN A 27 6.55 -6.28 7.48
C ASN A 27 6.40 -6.98 6.11
N ALA A 28 5.44 -6.54 5.30
CA ALA A 28 5.17 -7.12 3.98
C ALA A 28 6.23 -6.80 2.91
N THR A 29 7.14 -5.84 3.16
CA THR A 29 8.26 -5.58 2.24
C THR A 29 9.27 -6.73 2.25
N ASP A 30 9.40 -7.39 3.41
CA ASP A 30 10.40 -8.43 3.67
C ASP A 30 9.82 -9.86 3.67
N ASP A 31 8.49 -10.01 3.77
CA ASP A 31 7.78 -11.29 3.70
C ASP A 31 7.04 -11.48 2.35
N PRO A 32 7.54 -12.34 1.45
CA PRO A 32 6.88 -12.63 0.18
C PRO A 32 5.52 -13.31 0.31
N GLN A 33 5.21 -13.92 1.45
CA GLN A 33 3.93 -14.60 1.71
C GLN A 33 2.91 -13.71 2.44
N SER A 34 3.31 -12.50 2.84
CA SER A 34 2.41 -11.55 3.47
C SER A 34 1.24 -11.21 2.56
N GLY A 35 0.03 -11.12 3.13
CA GLY A 35 -1.17 -10.69 2.41
C GLY A 35 -1.06 -9.28 1.82
N PHE A 36 -0.18 -8.43 2.37
CA PHE A 36 0.08 -7.08 1.86
C PHE A 36 1.25 -7.00 0.88
N ARG A 37 1.87 -8.13 0.52
CA ARG A 37 2.95 -8.15 -0.48
C ARG A 37 2.47 -7.62 -1.84
N TYR A 38 1.22 -7.93 -2.18
CA TYR A 38 0.56 -7.52 -3.41
C TYR A 38 -0.63 -6.62 -3.07
N LEU A 39 -0.60 -5.37 -3.55
CA LEU A 39 -1.63 -4.37 -3.30
C LEU A 39 -2.45 -4.12 -4.56
N THR A 40 -3.72 -3.77 -4.41
CA THR A 40 -4.52 -3.22 -5.51
C THR A 40 -4.38 -1.72 -5.54
N LEU A 41 -3.70 -1.19 -6.56
CA LEU A 41 -3.64 0.24 -6.84
C LEU A 41 -4.86 0.64 -7.68
N CYS A 42 -5.69 1.50 -7.11
CA CYS A 42 -6.82 2.10 -7.80
C CYS A 42 -6.48 3.55 -8.19
N SER A 43 -6.63 3.88 -9.47
CA SER A 43 -6.44 5.23 -10.00
C SER A 43 -7.60 5.59 -10.92
N VAL A 44 -7.68 6.85 -11.34
CA VAL A 44 -8.58 7.27 -12.43
C VAL A 44 -7.74 7.71 -13.62
N ASP A 45 -8.21 7.40 -14.84
CA ASP A 45 -7.59 7.91 -16.07
C ASP A 45 -8.05 9.33 -16.40
N ALA A 46 -7.60 9.86 -17.53
CA ALA A 46 -7.93 11.22 -17.98
C ALA A 46 -9.44 11.40 -18.23
N GLU A 47 -10.14 10.31 -18.56
CA GLU A 47 -11.60 10.27 -18.74
C GLU A 47 -12.36 10.02 -17.43
N SER A 48 -11.69 10.11 -16.27
CA SER A 48 -12.24 9.83 -14.94
C SER A 48 -12.79 8.41 -14.77
N LYS A 49 -12.30 7.45 -15.56
CA LYS A 49 -12.70 6.04 -15.39
C LYS A 49 -11.81 5.36 -14.36
N PRO A 50 -12.39 4.61 -13.41
CA PRO A 50 -11.62 3.84 -12.45
C PRO A 50 -10.79 2.74 -13.13
N GLN A 51 -9.53 2.67 -12.74
CA GLN A 51 -8.56 1.64 -13.13
C GLN A 51 -8.08 0.95 -11.85
N ALA A 52 -7.98 -0.38 -11.87
CA ALA A 52 -7.47 -1.17 -10.74
C ALA A 52 -6.45 -2.18 -11.24
N ARG A 53 -5.27 -2.22 -10.60
CA ARG A 53 -4.21 -3.19 -10.94
C ARG A 53 -3.45 -3.65 -9.71
N MET A 54 -2.91 -4.86 -9.78
CA MET A 54 -2.03 -5.38 -8.74
C MET A 54 -0.63 -4.78 -8.86
N VAL A 55 -0.05 -4.32 -7.75
CA VAL A 55 1.33 -3.84 -7.64
C VAL A 55 2.03 -4.57 -6.49
N VAL A 56 3.36 -4.68 -6.58
CA VAL A 56 4.17 -5.26 -5.49
C VAL A 56 4.64 -4.14 -4.58
N LEU A 57 4.37 -4.25 -3.28
CA LEU A 57 4.90 -3.33 -2.28
C LEU A 57 6.42 -3.54 -2.14
N ARG A 58 7.20 -2.49 -2.34
CA ARG A 58 8.68 -2.54 -2.35
C ARG A 58 9.30 -1.90 -1.12
N ASP A 59 8.71 -0.83 -0.61
CA ASP A 59 9.20 -0.14 0.57
C ASP A 59 8.06 0.61 1.27
N VAL A 60 8.23 0.87 2.57
CA VAL A 60 7.29 1.59 3.43
C VAL A 60 8.04 2.52 4.37
N ASP A 61 7.81 3.82 4.23
CA ASP A 61 8.24 4.80 5.21
C ASP A 61 7.04 5.22 6.07
N LYS A 62 7.00 4.73 7.32
CA LYS A 62 5.94 5.03 8.28
C LYS A 62 5.94 6.49 8.73
N SER A 63 7.10 7.15 8.73
CA SER A 63 7.23 8.53 9.20
C SER A 63 6.64 9.52 8.21
N THR A 64 6.88 9.30 6.91
CA THR A 64 6.33 10.13 5.82
C THR A 64 5.01 9.60 5.28
N ARG A 65 4.56 8.43 5.74
CA ARG A 65 3.36 7.73 5.26
C ARG A 65 3.43 7.42 3.76
N THR A 66 4.59 6.95 3.33
CA THR A 66 4.89 6.69 1.91
C THR A 66 4.97 5.20 1.63
N LEU A 67 4.33 4.77 0.53
CA LEU A 67 4.44 3.41 -0.01
C LEU A 67 5.12 3.48 -1.37
N THR A 68 6.18 2.68 -1.56
CA THR A 68 6.89 2.60 -2.84
C THR A 68 6.55 1.30 -3.55
N PHE A 69 6.24 1.40 -4.83
CA PHE A 69 6.09 0.26 -5.75
C PHE A 69 6.73 0.62 -7.09
N HIS A 70 7.23 -0.38 -7.79
CA HIS A 70 7.75 -0.20 -9.15
C HIS A 70 6.66 -0.48 -10.16
N THR A 71 6.56 0.38 -11.16
CA THR A 71 5.68 0.21 -12.33
C THR A 71 6.44 0.63 -13.56
N ASP A 72 6.15 -0.01 -14.69
CA ASP A 72 6.67 0.45 -15.97
C ASP A 72 6.12 1.85 -16.28
N ILE A 73 6.95 2.70 -16.89
CA ILE A 73 6.52 4.01 -17.39
C ILE A 73 5.59 3.73 -18.57
N ALA A 74 4.30 3.94 -18.37
CA ALA A 74 3.35 3.96 -19.46
C ALA A 74 3.53 5.27 -20.23
N VAL A 75 4.40 5.26 -21.25
CA VAL A 75 4.33 6.26 -22.31
C VAL A 75 3.04 6.01 -23.10
N PRO A 76 2.13 7.00 -23.23
CA PRO A 76 0.96 6.84 -24.08
C PRO A 76 1.44 6.49 -25.49
N SER A 77 0.84 5.48 -26.15
CA SER A 77 1.27 5.03 -27.47
C SER A 77 1.17 6.09 -28.58
N GLY A 78 0.57 7.25 -28.28
CA GLY A 78 0.50 8.43 -29.14
C GLY A 78 1.49 9.56 -28.81
N TRP A 79 2.35 9.41 -27.81
CA TRP A 79 3.36 10.42 -27.46
C TRP A 79 4.71 10.03 -28.08
N SER A 80 5.06 10.69 -29.18
CA SER A 80 6.43 10.70 -29.69
C SER A 80 7.32 11.52 -28.75
N TYR A 81 8.22 10.84 -28.04
CA TYR A 81 9.28 11.48 -27.27
C TYR A 81 10.25 12.15 -28.26
N SER A 82 10.29 13.48 -28.31
CA SER A 82 11.33 14.24 -29.01
C SER A 82 12.35 14.70 -27.99
N GLU A 83 13.43 13.94 -27.84
CA GLU A 83 14.58 14.35 -27.05
C GLU A 83 15.45 15.27 -27.92
N THR A 84 15.28 16.59 -27.80
CA THR A 84 16.26 17.54 -28.30
C THR A 84 17.33 17.71 -27.23
N LEU A 85 18.42 16.96 -27.36
CA LEU A 85 19.66 17.25 -26.64
C LEU A 85 20.18 18.62 -27.10
N THR A 86 20.36 19.55 -26.17
CA THR A 86 21.16 20.77 -26.37
C THR A 86 22.56 20.52 -25.86
#